data_AF-A0A136WBT3-F1
#
_entry.id   AF-A0A136WBT3-F1
#
_cell.length_a   1.000
_cell.length_b   1.000
_cell.length_c   1.000
_cell.angle_alpha   90.00
_cell.angle_beta   90.00
_cell.angle_gamma   90.00
#
_symmetry.space_group_name_H-M   'P 1'
#
loop_
_entity.id
_entity.type
_entity.pdbx_description
1 polymer ?
#
loop_
_entity_poly.entity_id
_entity_poly.type
_entity_poly.pdbx_seq_one_letter_code
_entity_poly.pdbx_strand_id
1 'polypeptide(L)'
;MQTFLDFYQREIQPKIAAIDIFLKTEPQPYEQEQVSKLLSLSTEELTEILEKEKLAVLTKGTFFHLMQIAPSTICKMFRREISCGLAATYSPKDISYIYDLSLKDVQEAAEKLGKTQFSSAELSLLFGEIFISDKQYRL
;
A
#
# COMPACT_ATOMS: atom_id res chain seq x y z
N MET A 1 -21.73 6.88 4.89
CA MET A 1 -20.41 7.51 5.13
C MET A 1 -19.47 6.36 5.41
N GLN A 2 -18.50 6.12 4.53
CA GLN A 2 -17.56 5.00 4.68
C GLN A 2 -16.32 5.49 5.44
N THR A 3 -15.80 4.68 6.36
CA THR A 3 -14.53 4.99 7.03
C THR A 3 -13.35 4.57 6.16
N PHE A 4 -12.17 5.14 6.40
CA PHE A 4 -10.96 4.66 5.75
C PHE A 4 -10.66 3.21 6.14
N LEU A 5 -11.02 2.78 7.37
CA LEU A 5 -10.89 1.38 7.79
C LEU A 5 -11.68 0.44 6.88
N ASP A 6 -12.93 0.77 6.58
CA ASP A 6 -13.77 -0.04 5.68
C ASP A 6 -13.14 -0.16 4.29
N PHE A 7 -12.57 0.94 3.77
CA PHE A 7 -11.88 0.93 2.48
C PHE A 7 -10.60 0.11 2.54
N TYR A 8 -9.80 0.26 3.59
CA TYR A 8 -8.57 -0.48 3.79
C TYR A 8 -8.85 -1.99 3.82
N GLN A 9 -9.85 -2.43 4.59
CA GLN A 9 -10.22 -3.83 4.72
C GLN A 9 -10.78 -4.42 3.42
N ARG A 10 -11.49 -3.61 2.62
CA ARG A 10 -12.08 -4.06 1.35
C ARG A 10 -11.08 -4.08 0.19
N GLU A 11 -10.24 -3.06 0.07
CA GLU A 11 -9.45 -2.81 -1.14
C GLU A 11 -7.95 -3.07 -0.97
N ILE A 12 -7.38 -2.79 0.22
CA ILE A 12 -5.94 -2.83 0.46
C ILE A 12 -5.54 -4.17 1.10
N GLN A 13 -6.18 -4.52 2.21
CA GLN A 13 -5.85 -5.72 2.99
C GLN A 13 -5.89 -7.02 2.15
N PRO A 14 -6.89 -7.26 1.27
CA PRO A 14 -6.90 -8.47 0.45
C PRO A 14 -5.74 -8.51 -0.55
N LYS A 15 -5.31 -7.36 -1.07
CA LYS A 15 -4.17 -7.28 -2.00
C LYS A 15 -2.85 -7.59 -1.28
N ILE A 16 -2.64 -7.04 -0.08
CA ILE A 16 -1.46 -7.35 0.74
C ILE A 16 -1.41 -8.85 1.05
N ALA A 17 -2.54 -9.43 1.47
CA ALA A 17 -2.63 -10.85 1.77
C ALA A 17 -2.33 -11.71 0.53
N ALA A 18 -2.87 -11.35 -0.64
CA ALA A 18 -2.61 -12.05 -1.89
C ALA A 18 -1.12 -11.99 -2.29
N ILE A 19 -0.48 -10.83 -2.14
CA ILE A 19 0.96 -10.67 -2.38
C ILE A 19 1.77 -11.54 -1.41
N ASP A 20 1.44 -11.52 -0.12
CA ASP A 20 2.16 -12.30 0.89
C ASP A 20 2.07 -13.81 0.62
N ILE A 21 0.88 -14.31 0.29
CA ILE A 21 0.66 -15.71 -0.09
C ILE A 21 1.47 -16.04 -1.34
N PHE A 22 1.32 -15.25 -2.40
CA PHE A 22 2.03 -15.44 -3.67
C PHE A 22 3.54 -15.56 -3.49
N LEU A 23 4.14 -14.64 -2.74
CA LEU A 23 5.60 -14.61 -2.49
C LEU A 23 6.11 -15.75 -1.58
N LYS A 24 5.22 -16.54 -1.00
CA LYS A 24 5.53 -17.69 -0.15
C LYS A 24 5.21 -19.02 -0.81
N THR A 25 4.22 -19.07 -1.70
CA THR A 25 3.70 -20.32 -2.27
C THR A 25 4.10 -20.54 -3.72
N GLU A 26 4.24 -19.49 -4.52
CA GLU A 26 4.52 -19.65 -5.95
C GLU A 26 5.99 -19.94 -6.22
N PRO A 27 6.29 -20.84 -7.16
CA PRO A 27 7.66 -21.13 -7.56
C PRO A 27 8.26 -19.93 -8.30
N GLN A 28 9.57 -19.73 -8.11
CA GLN A 28 10.34 -18.75 -8.89
C GLN A 28 10.97 -19.45 -10.10
N PRO A 29 11.07 -18.77 -11.26
CA PRO A 29 10.67 -17.39 -11.51
C PRO A 29 9.15 -17.21 -11.61
N TYR A 30 8.67 -16.05 -11.18
CA TYR A 30 7.25 -15.72 -11.19
C TYR A 30 6.75 -15.40 -12.59
N GLU A 31 5.50 -15.78 -12.87
CA GLU A 31 4.83 -15.45 -14.13
C GLU A 31 4.43 -13.97 -14.18
N GLN A 32 4.68 -13.32 -15.33
CA GLN A 32 4.38 -11.90 -15.51
C GLN A 32 2.89 -11.59 -15.34
N GLU A 33 2.00 -12.47 -15.82
CA GLU A 33 0.55 -12.29 -15.71
C GLU A 33 0.08 -12.29 -14.25
N GLN A 34 0.67 -13.14 -13.41
CA GLN A 34 0.35 -13.18 -11.99
C GLN A 34 0.84 -11.91 -11.28
N VAL A 35 2.06 -11.46 -11.61
CA VAL A 35 2.64 -10.23 -11.05
C VAL A 35 1.87 -8.98 -11.47
N SER A 36 1.51 -8.85 -12.75
CA SER A 36 0.75 -7.71 -13.26
C SER A 36 -0.61 -7.59 -12.57
N LYS A 37 -1.31 -8.72 -12.40
CA LYS A 37 -2.59 -8.77 -11.70
C LYS A 37 -2.46 -8.38 -10.23
N LEU A 38 -1.47 -8.92 -9.52
CA LEU A 38 -1.24 -8.61 -8.10
C LEU A 38 -0.90 -7.14 -7.86
N LEU A 39 -0.06 -6.57 -8.73
CA LEU A 39 0.35 -5.17 -8.62
C LEU A 39 -0.64 -4.21 -9.27
N SER A 40 -1.74 -4.70 -9.86
CA SER A 40 -2.71 -3.90 -10.60
C SER A 40 -2.05 -3.04 -11.69
N LEU A 41 -1.19 -3.68 -12.50
CA LEU A 41 -0.50 -3.10 -13.64
C LEU A 41 -1.02 -3.73 -14.93
N SER A 42 -1.03 -2.97 -16.03
CA SER A 42 -1.21 -3.58 -17.34
C SER A 42 0.02 -4.42 -17.72
N THR A 43 -0.14 -5.36 -18.64
CA THR A 43 0.98 -6.16 -19.14
C THR A 43 2.01 -5.27 -19.84
N GLU A 44 1.56 -4.23 -20.54
CA GLU A 44 2.41 -3.23 -21.19
C GLU A 44 3.21 -2.44 -20.16
N GLU A 45 2.55 -1.89 -19.12
CA GLU A 45 3.22 -1.16 -18.04
C GLU A 45 4.28 -2.01 -17.34
N LEU A 46 3.96 -3.27 -17.03
CA LEU A 46 4.93 -4.18 -16.42
C LEU A 46 6.12 -4.44 -17.35
N THR A 47 5.87 -4.68 -18.64
CA THR A 47 6.92 -4.95 -19.63
C THR A 47 7.85 -3.74 -19.77
N GLU A 48 7.31 -2.53 -19.91
CA GLU A 48 8.08 -1.29 -20.00
C GLU A 48 8.99 -1.09 -18.77
N ILE A 49 8.47 -1.37 -17.57
CA ILE A 49 9.26 -1.27 -16.33
C ILE A 49 10.37 -2.32 -16.32
N LEU A 50 10.08 -3.58 -16.67
CA LEU A 50 11.06 -4.65 -16.69
C LEU A 50 12.21 -4.36 -17.67
N GLU A 51 11.88 -3.86 -18.86
CA GLU A 51 12.87 -3.47 -19.87
C GLU A 51 13.74 -2.30 -19.41
N LYS A 52 13.10 -1.24 -18.91
CA LYS A 52 13.79 -0.04 -18.43
C LYS A 52 14.79 -0.34 -17.31
N GLU A 53 14.41 -1.22 -16.38
CA GLU A 53 15.20 -1.60 -15.21
C GLU A 53 16.12 -2.79 -15.47
N LYS A 54 16.11 -3.35 -16.69
CA LYS A 54 16.89 -4.54 -17.10
C LYS A 54 16.63 -5.76 -16.22
N LEU A 55 15.38 -5.95 -15.80
CA LEU A 55 14.94 -7.05 -14.95
C LEU A 55 14.49 -8.22 -15.83
N ALA A 56 15.45 -9.08 -16.19
CA ALA A 56 15.18 -10.22 -17.09
C ALA A 56 14.32 -11.33 -16.44
N VAL A 57 14.33 -11.42 -15.11
CA VAL A 57 13.68 -12.52 -14.37
C VAL A 57 12.89 -11.97 -13.18
N LEU A 58 11.65 -12.42 -13.04
CA LEU A 58 10.83 -12.12 -11.88
C LEU A 58 11.16 -13.09 -10.74
N THR A 59 11.83 -12.58 -9.72
CA THR A 59 12.17 -13.28 -8.48
C THR A 59 11.55 -12.50 -7.33
N LYS A 60 11.66 -13.03 -6.11
CA LYS A 60 11.24 -12.30 -4.91
C LYS A 60 11.95 -10.96 -4.77
N GLY A 61 13.25 -10.90 -5.09
CA GLY A 61 14.02 -9.66 -5.04
C GLY A 61 13.54 -8.63 -6.07
N THR A 62 13.34 -9.05 -7.32
CA THR A 62 12.87 -8.13 -8.37
C THR A 62 11.41 -7.73 -8.17
N PHE A 63 10.58 -8.57 -7.55
CA PHE A 63 9.22 -8.22 -7.16
C PHE A 63 9.21 -7.05 -6.15
N PHE A 64 10.02 -7.10 -5.10
CA PHE A 64 10.12 -5.98 -4.15
C PHE A 64 10.74 -4.72 -4.77
N HIS A 65 11.63 -4.88 -5.75
CA HIS A 65 12.11 -3.75 -6.55
C HIS A 65 10.98 -3.12 -7.36
N LEU A 66 10.17 -3.94 -8.05
CA LEU A 66 8.97 -3.49 -8.77
C LEU A 66 8.00 -2.74 -7.85
N MET A 67 7.75 -3.25 -6.65
CA MET A 67 6.88 -2.57 -5.68
C MET A 67 7.39 -1.17 -5.29
N GLN A 68 8.70 -0.92 -5.35
CA GLN A 68 9.26 0.39 -5.05
C GLN A 68 9.15 1.38 -6.20
N ILE A 69 9.07 0.93 -7.46
CA ILE A 69 9.13 1.81 -8.63
C ILE A 69 7.81 1.93 -9.38
N ALA A 70 6.96 0.90 -9.31
CA ALA A 70 5.72 0.85 -10.08
C ALA A 70 4.71 1.93 -9.63
N PRO A 71 3.83 2.39 -10.55
CA PRO A 71 2.94 3.52 -10.30
C PRO A 71 1.63 3.15 -9.59
N SER A 72 1.36 1.87 -9.36
CA SER A 72 0.09 1.43 -8.77
C SER A 72 -0.06 1.86 -7.30
N THR A 73 -1.30 1.90 -6.82
CA THR A 73 -1.64 2.38 -5.47
C THR A 73 -0.90 1.61 -4.38
N ILE A 74 -0.85 0.28 -4.48
CA ILE A 74 -0.18 -0.56 -3.48
C ILE A 74 1.34 -0.33 -3.49
N CYS A 75 1.94 -0.14 -4.66
CA CYS A 75 3.36 0.15 -4.83
C CYS A 75 3.72 1.54 -4.29
N LYS A 76 2.87 2.55 -4.53
CA LYS A 76 3.01 3.89 -3.94
C LYS A 76 2.97 3.84 -2.42
N MET A 77 1.98 3.15 -1.84
CA MET A 77 1.85 2.99 -0.39
C MET A 77 3.09 2.32 0.20
N PHE A 78 3.53 1.20 -0.39
CA PHE A 78 4.74 0.48 0.04
C PHE A 78 5.99 1.35 -0.02
N ARG A 79 6.21 2.07 -1.13
CA ARG A 79 7.34 3.00 -1.27
C ARG A 79 7.32 4.08 -0.19
N ARG A 80 6.15 4.65 0.12
CA ARG A 80 5.99 5.69 1.15
C ARG A 80 6.24 5.15 2.56
N GLU A 81 5.82 3.93 2.84
CA GLU A 81 6.09 3.28 4.11
C GLU A 81 7.59 3.01 4.32
N ILE A 82 8.29 2.57 3.28
CA ILE A 82 9.75 2.42 3.30
C ILE A 82 10.45 3.76 3.53
N SER A 83 10.01 4.85 2.89
CA SER A 83 10.64 6.16 3.08
C SER A 83 10.41 6.76 4.47
N CYS A 84 9.37 6.31 5.18
CA CYS A 84 9.18 6.57 6.61
C CYS A 84 10.07 5.69 7.53
N GLY A 85 10.90 4.80 6.97
CA GLY A 85 11.93 4.05 7.71
C GLY A 85 11.42 2.83 8.48
N LEU A 86 10.22 2.32 8.19
CA LEU A 86 9.60 1.18 8.89
C LEU A 86 9.57 1.40 10.42
N ALA A 87 9.16 2.61 10.82
CA ALA A 87 9.13 3.00 12.22
C ALA A 87 8.19 2.11 13.05
N ALA A 88 8.55 1.87 14.32
CA ALA A 88 7.69 1.14 15.26
C ALA A 88 6.37 1.88 15.56
N THR A 89 6.35 3.18 15.31
CA THR A 89 5.20 4.07 15.50
C THR A 89 5.14 5.11 14.40
N TYR A 90 3.94 5.50 14.01
CA TYR A 90 3.67 6.49 12.97
C TYR A 90 3.03 7.74 13.57
N SER A 91 3.47 8.91 13.15
CA SER A 91 2.79 10.18 13.44
C SER A 91 1.62 10.41 12.47
N PRO A 92 0.67 11.31 12.78
CA PRO A 92 -0.37 11.72 11.83
C PRO A 92 0.16 12.16 10.46
N LYS A 93 1.37 12.75 10.41
CA LYS A 93 2.02 13.16 9.15
C LYS A 93 2.47 11.95 8.34
N ASP A 94 3.06 10.95 8.99
CA ASP A 94 3.49 9.72 8.34
C ASP A 94 2.28 8.96 7.79
N ILE A 95 1.21 8.86 8.58
CA ILE A 95 -0.02 8.17 8.19
C ILE A 95 -0.69 8.89 7.01
N SER A 96 -0.81 10.21 7.06
CA SER A 96 -1.32 11.02 5.94
C SER A 96 -0.50 10.78 4.67
N TYR A 97 0.83 10.77 4.79
CA TYR A 97 1.72 10.55 3.67
C TYR A 97 1.60 9.13 3.09
N ILE A 98 1.72 8.09 3.92
CA ILE A 98 1.70 6.68 3.50
C ILE A 98 0.41 6.34 2.77
N TYR A 99 -0.74 6.70 3.36
CA TYR A 99 -2.06 6.30 2.88
C TYR A 99 -2.74 7.31 1.95
N ASP A 100 -2.05 8.40 1.60
CA ASP A 100 -2.61 9.47 0.76
C ASP A 100 -3.89 10.09 1.35
N LEU A 101 -3.91 10.27 2.67
CA LEU A 101 -5.03 10.84 3.39
C LEU A 101 -4.84 12.34 3.63
N SER A 102 -5.94 13.08 3.70
CA SER A 102 -5.94 14.47 4.17
C SER A 102 -5.29 14.57 5.54
N LEU A 103 -4.20 15.34 5.67
CA LEU A 103 -3.53 15.53 6.95
C LEU A 103 -4.49 16.08 8.02
N LYS A 104 -5.41 16.96 7.61
CA LYS A 104 -6.42 17.52 8.50
C LYS A 104 -7.30 16.43 9.10
N ASP A 105 -7.81 15.52 8.26
CA ASP A 105 -8.72 14.47 8.71
C ASP A 105 -8.01 13.46 9.63
N VAL A 106 -6.74 13.16 9.32
CA VAL A 106 -5.90 12.30 10.18
C VAL A 106 -5.61 12.98 11.52
N GLN A 107 -5.38 14.29 11.54
CA GLN A 107 -5.16 15.04 12.78
C GLN A 107 -6.42 15.11 13.63
N GLU A 108 -7.59 15.40 13.04
CA GLU A 108 -8.87 15.41 13.75
C GLU A 108 -9.18 14.04 14.36
N ALA A 109 -8.93 12.95 13.62
CA ALA A 109 -9.07 11.58 14.14
C ALA A 109 -8.09 11.30 15.30
N ALA A 110 -6.84 11.75 15.18
CA ALA A 110 -5.83 11.58 16.23
C ALA A 110 -6.17 12.37 17.50
N GLU A 111 -6.71 13.58 17.36
CA GLU A 111 -7.18 14.42 18.47
C GLU A 111 -8.35 13.77 19.21
N LYS A 112 -9.33 13.20 18.49
CA LYS A 112 -10.43 12.44 19.11
C LYS A 112 -9.92 11.25 19.93
N LEU A 113 -8.87 10.59 19.47
CA LEU A 113 -8.23 9.48 20.16
C LEU A 113 -7.26 9.93 21.27
N GLY A 114 -6.98 11.23 21.38
CA GLY A 114 -6.04 11.78 22.36
C GLY A 114 -4.60 11.32 22.17
N LYS A 115 -4.19 11.01 20.93
CA LYS A 115 -2.87 10.42 20.60
C LYS A 115 -2.14 11.20 19.52
N THR A 116 -0.81 11.18 19.59
CA THR A 116 0.09 11.81 18.61
C THR A 116 1.00 10.82 17.88
N GLN A 117 0.98 9.55 18.30
CA GLN A 117 1.71 8.44 17.68
C GLN A 117 0.85 7.18 17.75
N PHE A 118 1.00 6.32 16.74
CA PHE A 118 0.23 5.08 16.59
C PHE A 118 1.15 3.93 16.22
N SER A 119 1.07 2.81 16.94
CA SER A 119 1.66 1.55 16.49
C SER A 119 0.81 0.91 15.38
N SER A 120 1.36 -0.07 14.66
CA SER A 120 0.62 -0.80 13.61
C SER A 120 -0.68 -1.43 14.13
N ALA A 121 -0.72 -1.86 15.40
CA ALA A 121 -1.91 -2.45 16.03
C ALA A 121 -3.03 -1.42 16.30
N GLU A 122 -2.68 -0.14 16.39
CA GLU A 122 -3.61 0.95 16.70
C GLU A 122 -4.11 1.68 15.46
N LEU A 123 -3.51 1.42 14.29
CA LEU A 123 -3.91 2.05 13.03
C LEU A 123 -5.38 1.77 12.69
N SER A 124 -5.91 0.60 13.04
CA SER A 124 -7.33 0.28 12.82
C SER A 124 -8.27 1.22 13.58
N LEU A 125 -7.90 1.63 14.80
CA LEU A 125 -8.67 2.59 15.61
C LEU A 125 -8.68 3.96 14.93
N LEU A 126 -7.51 4.43 14.49
CA LEU A 126 -7.39 5.71 13.78
C LEU A 126 -8.16 5.71 12.46
N PHE A 127 -8.03 4.65 11.67
CA PHE A 127 -8.71 4.54 10.37
C PHE A 127 -10.23 4.50 10.50
N GLY A 128 -10.76 3.99 11.62
CA GLY A 128 -12.18 4.01 11.93
C GLY A 128 -12.74 5.41 12.19
N GLU A 129 -11.89 6.35 12.60
CA GLU A 129 -12.28 7.74 12.88
C GLU A 129 -12.16 8.67 11.66
N ILE A 130 -11.57 8.18 10.56
CA ILE A 130 -11.37 8.95 9.32
C ILE A 130 -12.50 8.59 8.35
N PHE A 131 -13.32 9.57 8.01
CA PHE A 131 -14.40 9.41 7.05
C PHE A 131 -13.97 9.86 5.66
N ILE A 132 -14.20 9.02 4.65
CA ILE A 132 -13.79 9.28 3.28
C ILE A 132 -15.00 9.50 2.37
N SER A 133 -14.80 10.32 1.33
CA SER A 133 -15.80 10.52 0.29
C SER A 133 -15.65 9.50 -0.84
N ASP A 134 -16.76 8.98 -1.36
CA ASP A 134 -16.78 8.01 -2.46
C ASP A 134 -16.10 8.51 -3.76
N LYS A 135 -15.84 9.82 -3.87
CA LYS A 135 -15.21 10.41 -5.06
C LYS A 135 -13.68 10.30 -5.05
N GLN A 136 -13.06 10.16 -3.88
CA GLN A 136 -11.58 10.12 -3.76
C GLN A 136 -11.01 8.71 -3.87
N TYR A 137 -11.80 7.67 -3.59
CA TYR A 137 -11.31 6.29 -3.43
C TYR A 137 -12.02 5.26 -4.33
N ARG A 138 -12.57 5.71 -5.46
CA ARG A 138 -12.96 4.79 -6.56
C ARG A 138 -11.69 4.41 -7.32
N LEU A 139 -11.25 3.17 -7.15
CA LEU A 139 -10.32 2.49 -8.05
C LEU A 139 -11.01 2.18 -9.38
#